data_AF-K1TI98-F1
#
_entry.id   AF-K1TI98-F1
#
_cell.length_a   1.000
_cell.length_b   1.000
_cell.length_c   1.000
_cell.angle_alpha   90.00
_cell.angle_beta   90.00
_cell.angle_gamma   90.00
#
_symmetry.space_group_name_H-M   'P 1'
#
loop_
_entity.id
_entity.type
_entity.pdbx_description
1 polymer ?
#
loop_
_entity_poly.entity_id
_entity_poly.type
_entity_poly.pdbx_seq_one_letter_code
_entity_poly.pdbx_strand_id
1 'polypeptide(L)'
;MNRETFGAIDIGSNAIRLLIDYVEAYEDGRTEYKKAAFVRVPIRLGDDVFLRGRISNGKAEALCDAMQGFSALFRAFAVKDYRAYATSA
;
A
#
# COMPACT_ATOMS: atom_id res chain seq x y z
N MET A 1 25.48 -9.30 -4.13
CA MET A 1 24.00 -9.18 -3.95
C MET A 1 23.62 -7.72 -3.90
N ASN A 2 22.72 -7.29 -4.78
CA ASN A 2 22.13 -5.94 -4.72
C ASN A 2 20.69 -6.05 -4.21
N ARG A 3 20.29 -5.20 -3.27
CA ARG A 3 18.94 -5.19 -2.71
C ARG A 3 18.29 -3.83 -2.93
N GLU A 4 17.11 -3.85 -3.53
CA GLU A 4 16.24 -2.68 -3.64
C GLU A 4 14.94 -2.92 -2.87
N THR A 5 14.36 -1.87 -2.30
CA THR A 5 13.09 -1.95 -1.57
C THR A 5 12.02 -1.22 -2.36
N PHE A 6 10.91 -1.88 -2.66
CA PHE A 6 9.78 -1.28 -3.38
C PHE A 6 8.50 -1.32 -2.56
N GLY A 7 7.61 -0.36 -2.82
CA GLY A 7 6.31 -0.25 -2.18
C GLY A 7 5.14 -0.41 -3.16
N ALA A 8 4.03 -0.94 -2.68
CA ALA A 8 2.76 -0.91 -3.39
C ALA A 8 1.61 -0.60 -2.44
N ILE A 9 0.72 0.30 -2.86
CA ILE A 9 -0.53 0.63 -2.15
C ILE A 9 -1.71 0.20 -3.03
N ASP A 10 -2.60 -0.60 -2.45
CA ASP A 10 -3.86 -1.03 -3.05
C ASP A 10 -5.03 -0.39 -2.27
N ILE A 11 -5.76 0.51 -2.91
CA ILE A 11 -6.90 1.22 -2.35
C ILE A 11 -8.18 0.51 -2.81
N GLY A 12 -8.58 -0.51 -2.03
CA GLY A 12 -9.75 -1.33 -2.29
C GLY A 12 -11.03 -0.81 -1.64
N SER A 13 -12.19 -1.16 -2.22
CA SER A 13 -13.51 -0.83 -1.64
C SER A 13 -13.71 -1.40 -0.24
N ASN A 14 -13.08 -2.53 0.11
CA ASN A 14 -13.20 -3.13 1.44
C ASN A 14 -12.04 -2.74 2.36
N ALA A 15 -10.82 -2.76 1.86
CA ALA A 15 -9.64 -2.48 2.65
C ALA A 15 -8.56 -1.82 1.80
N ILE A 16 -7.74 -1.03 2.48
CA ILE A 16 -6.56 -0.41 1.93
C ILE A 16 -5.36 -1.24 2.38
N ARG A 17 -4.43 -1.51 1.49
CA ARG A 17 -3.26 -2.34 1.78
C ARG A 17 -1.98 -1.62 1.40
N LEU A 18 -0.95 -1.88 2.18
CA LEU A 18 0.43 -1.57 1.86
C LEU A 18 1.21 -2.88 1.78
N LEU A 19 2.00 -3.03 0.72
CA LEU A 19 3.02 -4.06 0.57
C LEU A 19 4.37 -3.36 0.44
N ILE A 20 5.37 -3.82 1.20
CA ILE A 20 6.78 -3.47 1.00
C ILE A 20 7.52 -4.77 0.72
N ASP A 21 8.32 -4.77 -0.34
CA ASP A 21 9.02 -5.96 -0.82
C ASP A 21 10.51 -5.65 -1.02
N TYR A 22 11.36 -6.60 -0.65
CA TYR A 22 12.78 -6.57 -0.99
C TYR A 22 13.00 -7.35 -2.27
N VAL A 23 13.65 -6.71 -3.24
CA VAL A 23 14.08 -7.31 -4.50
C VAL A 23 15.58 -7.53 -4.40
N GLU A 24 15.97 -8.80 -4.28
CA GLU A 24 17.37 -9.21 -4.09
C GLU A 24 17.89 -9.86 -5.37
N ALA A 25 18.82 -9.18 -6.04
CA ALA A 25 19.50 -9.67 -7.24
C ALA A 25 20.84 -10.33 -6.88
N TYR A 26 21.04 -11.56 -7.35
CA TYR A 26 22.21 -12.39 -7.11
C TYR A 26 23.12 -12.42 -8.35
N GLU A 27 24.41 -12.72 -8.12
CA GLU A 27 25.43 -12.73 -9.18
C GLU A 27 25.23 -13.84 -10.22
N ASP A 28 24.53 -14.91 -9.84
CA ASP A 28 24.14 -16.01 -10.73
C ASP A 28 22.91 -15.70 -11.58
N GLY A 29 22.43 -14.45 -11.55
CA GLY A 29 21.27 -13.98 -12.32
C GLY A 29 19.91 -14.26 -11.67
N ARG A 30 19.86 -14.91 -10.50
CA ARG A 30 18.59 -15.09 -9.78
C ARG A 30 18.11 -13.78 -9.18
N THR A 31 16.79 -13.61 -9.12
CA THR A 31 16.12 -12.52 -8.39
C THR A 31 15.11 -13.12 -7.43
N GLU A 32 15.22 -12.77 -6.15
CA GLU A 32 14.26 -13.16 -5.11
C GLU A 32 13.45 -11.95 -4.65
N TYR A 33 12.19 -12.22 -4.29
CA TYR A 33 11.23 -11.24 -3.79
C TYR A 33 10.84 -11.63 -2.37
N LYS A 34 11.15 -10.77 -1.40
CA LYS A 34 10.93 -11.05 0.03
C LYS A 34 10.06 -9.98 0.67
N LYS A 35 8.86 -10.38 1.04
CA LYS A 35 7.87 -9.52 1.69
C LYS A 35 8.42 -8.98 3.01
N ALA A 36 8.74 -7.69 3.02
CA ALA A 36 9.26 -6.99 4.17
C ALA A 36 8.15 -6.59 5.14
N ALA A 37 7.04 -6.10 4.60
CA ALA A 37 5.87 -5.71 5.37
C ALA A 37 4.60 -5.86 4.55
N PHE A 38 3.51 -6.21 5.21
CA PHE A 38 2.17 -6.20 4.62
C PHE A 38 1.17 -5.71 5.65
N VAL A 39 0.61 -4.52 5.40
CA VAL A 39 -0.31 -3.85 6.32
C VAL A 39 -1.67 -3.75 5.65
N ARG A 40 -2.72 -4.04 6.41
CA ARG A 40 -4.11 -3.97 5.95
C ARG A 40 -4.93 -3.10 6.88
N VAL A 41 -5.56 -2.06 6.33
CA VAL A 41 -6.43 -1.13 7.05
C VAL A 41 -7.87 -1.25 6.51
N PRO A 42 -8.84 -1.72 7.32
CA PRO A 42 -10.20 -1.97 6.87
C PRO A 42 -11.09 -0.71 6.92
N ILE A 43 -10.89 0.24 6.00
CA ILE A 43 -11.67 1.49 5.94
C ILE A 43 -13.07 1.29 5.32
N ARG A 44 -13.24 0.29 4.45
CA ARG A 44 -14.50 -0.05 3.77
C ARG A 44 -15.15 1.12 3.02
N LEU A 45 -14.41 1.74 2.09
CA LEU A 45 -14.89 2.83 1.24
C LEU A 45 -16.17 2.46 0.45
N GLY A 46 -16.27 1.19 0.04
CA GLY A 46 -17.39 0.66 -0.75
C GLY A 46 -18.74 0.75 -0.05
N ASP A 47 -18.79 0.62 1.28
CA ASP A 47 -20.08 0.75 2.00
C ASP A 47 -20.69 2.14 1.77
N ASP A 48 -19.87 3.19 1.63
CA ASP A 48 -20.36 4.53 1.37
C ASP A 48 -20.73 4.72 -0.10
N VAL A 49 -19.87 4.27 -1.02
CA VAL A 49 -20.04 4.54 -2.45
C VAL A 49 -21.18 3.71 -3.02
N PHE A 50 -21.32 2.45 -2.63
CA PHE A 50 -22.39 1.60 -3.12
C PHE A 50 -23.77 1.99 -2.56
N LEU A 51 -23.83 2.64 -1.39
CA LEU A 51 -25.08 3.11 -0.80
C LEU A 51 -25.43 4.56 -1.17
N ARG A 52 -24.42 5.45 -1.24
CA ARG A 52 -24.60 6.91 -1.33
C ARG A 52 -23.95 7.55 -2.56
N GLY A 53 -23.21 6.78 -3.36
CA GLY A 53 -22.50 7.28 -4.54
C GLY A 53 -21.29 8.16 -4.24
N ARG A 54 -20.87 8.29 -2.97
CA ARG A 54 -19.72 9.12 -2.56
C ARG A 54 -19.10 8.62 -1.26
N ILE A 55 -17.80 8.83 -1.10
CA ILE A 55 -17.08 8.60 0.16
C ILE A 55 -17.48 9.66 1.19
N SER A 56 -17.78 9.26 2.43
CA SER A 56 -18.04 10.21 3.53
C SER A 56 -16.77 10.89 4.02
N ASN A 57 -16.91 12.08 4.60
CA ASN A 57 -15.78 12.83 5.16
C ASN A 57 -14.98 12.01 6.18
N GLY A 58 -15.65 11.27 7.07
CA GLY A 58 -14.95 10.45 8.06
C GLY A 58 -14.11 9.32 7.46
N LYS A 59 -14.56 8.71 6.35
CA LYS A 59 -13.75 7.71 5.64
C LYS A 59 -12.63 8.33 4.80
N ALA A 60 -12.85 9.54 4.27
CA ALA A 60 -11.80 10.30 3.60
C ALA A 60 -10.67 10.66 4.58
N GLU A 61 -11.02 11.13 5.78
CA GLU A 61 -10.05 11.39 6.86
C GLU A 61 -9.30 10.12 7.26
N ALA A 62 -10.01 9.00 7.49
CA ALA A 62 -9.37 7.73 7.80
C ALA A 62 -8.42 7.24 6.68
N LEU A 63 -8.76 7.50 5.41
CA LEU A 63 -7.89 7.18 4.28
C LEU A 63 -6.62 8.04 4.31
N CYS A 64 -6.76 9.34 4.57
CA CYS A 64 -5.63 10.26 4.74
C CYS A 64 -4.70 9.80 5.87
N ASP A 65 -5.24 9.41 7.02
CA ASP A 65 -4.45 8.92 8.15
C ASP A 65 -3.67 7.63 7.79
N ALA A 66 -4.32 6.70 7.09
CA ALA A 66 -3.66 5.48 6.60
C ALA A 66 -2.52 5.81 5.62
N MET A 67 -2.73 6.75 4.69
CA MET A 67 -1.69 7.18 3.74
C MET A 67 -0.50 7.85 4.45
N GLN A 68 -0.73 8.66 5.49
CA GLN A 68 0.33 9.25 6.29
C GLN A 68 1.17 8.17 7.00
N GLY A 69 0.50 7.17 7.59
CA GLY A 69 1.18 6.01 8.17
C GLY A 69 2.00 5.23 7.15
N PHE A 70 1.47 5.00 5.95
CA PHE A 70 2.20 4.31 4.87
C PHE A 70 3.42 5.12 4.40
N SER A 71 3.30 6.44 4.30
CA SER A 71 4.42 7.33 4.00
C SER A 71 5.53 7.23 5.05
N ALA A 72 5.18 7.10 6.32
CA ALA A 72 6.16 6.87 7.39
C ALA A 72 6.84 5.51 7.25
N LEU A 73 6.09 4.45 6.92
CA LEU A 73 6.65 3.12 6.67
C LEU A 73 7.60 3.12 5.45
N PHE A 74 7.24 3.79 4.37
CA PHE A 74 8.13 3.93 3.20
C PHE A 74 9.47 4.58 3.55
N ARG A 75 9.47 5.63 4.39
CA ARG A 75 10.72 6.23 4.89
C ARG A 75 11.49 5.26 5.79
N ALA A 76 10.83 4.59 6.72
CA ALA A 76 11.46 3.66 7.66
C ALA A 76 12.13 2.47 6.97
N PHE A 77 11.55 1.97 5.88
CA PHE A 77 12.08 0.84 5.10
C PHE A 77 13.01 1.27 3.95
N ALA A 78 13.28 2.58 3.81
CA ALA A 78 14.06 3.14 2.70
C ALA A 78 13.55 2.67 1.32
N VAL A 79 12.24 2.78 1.12
CA VAL A 79 11.60 2.42 -0.16
C VAL A 79 12.14 3.33 -1.27
N LYS A 80 12.70 2.71 -2.31
CA LYS A 80 13.27 3.37 -3.48
C LYS A 80 12.19 4.01 -4.34
N ASP A 81 11.11 3.25 -4.60
CA ASP A 81 9.98 3.70 -5.40
C ASP A 81 8.71 2.92 -5.03
N TYR A 82 7.54 3.48 -5.32
CA TYR A 82 6.27 2.84 -5.07
C TYR A 82 5.20 3.21 -6.09
N ARG A 83 4.16 2.37 -6.16
CA ARG A 83 2.93 2.68 -6.90
C ARG A 83 1.71 2.56 -6.00
N ALA A 84 0.73 3.43 -6.23
CA ALA A 84 -0.56 3.39 -5.55
C ALA A 84 -1.67 3.30 -6.60
N TYR A 85 -2.59 2.36 -6.43
CA TYR A 85 -3.73 2.16 -7.32
C TYR A 85 -5.03 2.11 -6.52
N ALA A 86 -6.09 2.71 -7.06
CA ALA A 86 -7.44 2.66 -6.50
C ALA A 86 -8.38 1.88 -7.43
N THR A 87 -9.36 1.22 -6.82
CA THR A 87 -10.35 0.38 -7.52
C THR A 87 -11.75 1.01 -7.46
N SER A 88 -12.80 0.21 -7.40
CA SER A 88 -14.17 0.59 -7.78
C SER A 88 -14.99 1.38 -6.76
N ALA A 89 -14.47 1.62 -5.54
CA ALA A 89 -15.13 2.53 -4.60
C ALA A 89 -14.80 3.99 -4.94
#